data_AF-A0A925IHQ9-F1
#
_entry.id   AF-A0A925IHQ9-F1
#
_cell.length_a   1.000
_cell.length_b   1.000
_cell.length_c   1.000
_cell.angle_alpha   90.00
_cell.angle_beta   90.00
_cell.angle_gamma   90.00
#
_symmetry.space_group_name_H-M   'P 1'
#
loop_
_entity.id
_entity.type
_entity.pdbx_description
1 polymer ?
#
loop_
_entity_poly.entity_id
_entity_poly.type
_entity_poly.pdbx_seq_one_letter_code
_entity_poly.pdbx_strand_id
1 'polypeptide(L)' 'MGKPTGFKEFGRELPGKQPVQERLQHFNEFVHRYAGETLNQQAARCMNCGVPFCHHGCPLGNVIPEFNEAVFKQDW' A
#
# COMPACT_ATOMS: atom_id res chain seq x y z
N MET A 1 10.64 7.09 -6.92
CA MET A 1 9.56 6.90 -5.93
C MET A 1 8.29 6.58 -6.68
N GLY A 2 7.93 5.29 -6.71
CA GLY A 2 6.84 4.78 -7.50
C GLY A 2 7.01 5.05 -9.00
N LYS A 3 5.92 4.91 -9.73
CA LYS A 3 5.82 5.32 -11.13
C LYS A 3 5.30 6.76 -11.16
N PRO A 4 5.95 7.72 -11.87
CA PRO A 4 5.49 9.11 -11.92
C PRO A 4 4.02 9.30 -12.32
N THR A 5 3.48 8.39 -13.13
CA THR A 5 2.09 8.36 -13.58
C THR A 5 1.25 7.26 -12.93
N GLY A 6 1.81 6.50 -11.98
CA GLY A 6 1.18 5.32 -11.38
C GLY A 6 -0.16 5.62 -10.70
N PHE A 7 -0.30 6.80 -10.09
CA PHE A 7 -1.57 7.24 -9.47
C PHE A 7 -2.70 7.52 -10.47
N LYS A 8 -2.36 7.73 -11.75
CA LYS A 8 -3.32 7.91 -12.86
C LYS A 8 -3.66 6.58 -13.54
N GLU A 9 -2.71 5.66 -13.58
CA GLU A 9 -2.84 4.37 -14.28
C GLU A 9 -3.49 3.28 -13.44
N PHE A 10 -3.14 3.20 -12.17
CA PHE A 10 -3.68 2.19 -11.26
C PHE A 10 -4.72 2.82 -10.36
N GLY A 11 -5.90 2.21 -10.22
CA GLY A 11 -6.90 2.60 -9.23
C GLY A 11 -6.46 2.26 -7.79
N ARG A 12 -7.09 2.87 -6.79
CA ARG A 12 -6.85 2.46 -5.40
C ARG A 12 -7.58 1.15 -5.18
N GLU A 13 -6.84 0.14 -4.79
CA GLU A 13 -7.39 -1.16 -4.41
C GLU A 13 -7.12 -1.39 -2.93
N LEU A 14 -8.05 -2.06 -2.25
CA LEU A 14 -7.87 -2.49 -0.86
C LEU A 14 -7.67 -4.00 -0.85
N PRO A 15 -6.96 -4.55 0.13
CA PRO A 15 -6.84 -5.99 0.24
C PRO A 15 -8.22 -6.61 0.44
N GLY A 16 -8.41 -7.79 -0.15
CA GLY A 16 -9.61 -8.59 0.03
C GLY A 16 -9.87 -8.87 1.51
N LYS A 17 -11.14 -9.06 1.86
CA LYS A 17 -11.56 -9.39 3.24
C LYS A 17 -12.41 -10.64 3.20
N GLN A 18 -12.28 -11.49 4.20
CA GLN A 18 -13.19 -12.63 4.37
C GLN A 18 -14.64 -12.15 4.53
N PRO A 19 -15.63 -12.93 4.06
CA PRO A 19 -17.04 -12.64 4.27
C PRO A 19 -17.39 -12.46 5.74
N VAL A 20 -18.41 -11.62 6.00
CA VAL A 20 -18.81 -11.29 7.37
C VAL A 20 -19.21 -12.53 8.16
N GLN A 21 -19.93 -13.45 7.52
CA GLN A 21 -20.46 -14.67 8.13
C GLN A 21 -19.33 -15.59 8.61
N GLU A 22 -18.22 -15.65 7.87
CA GLU A 22 -17.05 -16.46 8.20
C GLU A 22 -16.22 -15.83 9.33
N ARG A 23 -15.92 -14.53 9.22
CA ARG A 23 -15.08 -13.84 10.21
C ARG A 23 -15.75 -13.63 11.57
N LEU A 24 -17.06 -13.89 11.70
CA LEU A 24 -17.76 -13.93 12.98
C LEU A 24 -17.52 -15.23 13.76
N GLN A 25 -17.03 -16.28 13.10
CA GLN A 25 -16.81 -17.59 13.73
C GLN A 25 -15.45 -17.71 14.44
N HIS A 26 -14.58 -16.70 14.33
CA HIS A 26 -13.23 -16.73 14.88
C HIS A 26 -12.67 -15.34 15.16
N PHE A 27 -11.55 -15.28 15.90
CA PHE A 27 -10.80 -14.04 16.17
C PHE A 27 -9.54 -13.88 15.31
N ASN A 28 -9.34 -14.74 14.31
CA ASN A 28 -8.20 -14.63 13.39
C ASN A 28 -8.31 -13.40 12.47
N GLU A 29 -7.17 -12.95 11.94
CA GLU A 29 -7.10 -11.89 10.93
C GLU A 29 -7.94 -12.26 9.70
N PHE A 30 -8.73 -11.30 9.21
CA PHE A 30 -9.67 -11.49 8.11
C PHE A 30 -9.33 -10.64 6.88
N VAL A 31 -8.36 -9.72 6.99
CA VAL A 31 -7.83 -8.94 5.88
C VAL A 31 -6.72 -9.73 5.21
N HIS A 32 -6.89 -10.02 3.92
CA HIS A 32 -5.88 -10.72 3.14
C HIS A 32 -4.67 -9.83 2.86
N ARG A 33 -3.54 -10.44 2.53
CA ARG A 33 -2.42 -9.70 1.94
C ARG A 33 -2.76 -9.37 0.49
N TYR A 34 -2.19 -8.29 -0.03
CA TYR A 34 -2.21 -8.06 -1.47
C TYR A 34 -1.48 -9.19 -2.21
N ALA A 35 -1.97 -9.53 -3.40
CA ALA A 35 -1.16 -10.27 -4.36
C ALA A 35 0.09 -9.45 -4.74
N GLY A 36 1.18 -10.11 -5.11
CA GLY A 36 2.45 -9.43 -5.40
C GLY A 36 2.34 -8.35 -6.48
N GLU A 37 1.58 -8.62 -7.54
CA GLU A 37 1.32 -7.65 -8.61
C GLU A 37 0.52 -6.46 -8.11
N THR A 38 -0.61 -6.69 -7.43
CA THR A 38 -1.44 -5.62 -6.85
C THR A 38 -0.64 -4.79 -5.85
N LEU A 39 0.17 -5.42 -5.00
CA LEU A 39 1.03 -4.73 -4.04
C LEU A 39 2.00 -3.77 -4.76
N ASN A 40 2.66 -4.26 -5.81
CA ASN A 40 3.58 -3.47 -6.62
C ASN A 40 2.86 -2.29 -7.30
N GLN A 41 1.68 -2.52 -7.88
CA GLN A 41 0.86 -1.47 -8.49
C GLN A 41 0.39 -0.43 -7.45
N GLN A 42 0.00 -0.84 -6.24
CA GLN A 42 -0.39 0.09 -5.18
C GLN A 42 0.79 0.92 -4.68
N ALA A 43 1.99 0.33 -4.55
CA ALA A 43 3.21 1.04 -4.21
C ALA A 43 3.63 2.04 -5.32
N ALA A 44 3.41 1.68 -6.58
CA ALA A 44 3.67 2.54 -7.74
C ALA A 44 2.85 3.84 -7.74
N ARG A 45 1.74 3.92 -6.98
CA ARG A 45 0.88 5.11 -6.89
C ARG A 45 1.49 6.26 -6.07
N CYS A 46 2.62 6.07 -5.39
CA CYS A 46 3.30 7.17 -4.70
C CYS A 46 3.65 8.29 -5.71
N MET A 47 3.24 9.52 -5.40
CA MET A 47 3.37 10.65 -6.34
C MET A 47 4.71 11.39 -6.25
N ASN A 48 5.59 11.00 -5.32
CA ASN A 48 6.82 11.74 -5.02
C ASN A 48 6.57 13.26 -4.83
N CYS A 49 5.68 13.63 -3.89
CA CYS A 49 5.07 14.95 -3.79
C CYS A 49 6.03 16.14 -3.55
N GLY A 50 7.33 15.92 -3.37
CA GLY A 50 8.32 16.93 -2.97
C GLY A 50 8.23 17.29 -1.48
N VAL A 51 7.03 17.63 -1.00
CA VAL A 51 6.71 17.80 0.43
C VAL A 51 5.87 16.62 0.91
N PRO A 52 6.47 15.57 1.50
CA PRO A 52 5.74 14.37 1.90
C PRO A 52 4.94 14.60 3.18
N PHE A 53 3.66 14.96 3.04
CA PHE A 53 2.74 15.05 4.19
C PHE A 53 2.59 13.73 4.95
N CYS A 54 2.80 12.60 4.27
CA CYS A 54 2.78 11.28 4.89
C CYS A 54 3.85 11.11 5.98
N HIS A 55 5.04 11.72 5.84
CA HIS A 55 6.08 11.69 6.89
C HIS A 55 5.59 12.36 8.17
N HIS A 56 5.01 13.55 8.03
CA HIS A 56 4.51 14.34 9.16
C HIS A 56 3.23 13.76 9.77
N GLY A 57 2.44 13.05 8.97
CA GLY A 57 1.24 12.36 9.46
C GLY A 57 1.54 11.08 10.25
N CYS A 58 2.76 10.54 10.12
CA CYS A 58 3.19 9.39 10.90
C CYS A 58 3.91 9.84 12.17
N PRO A 59 3.40 9.55 13.38
CA PRO A 59 4.03 9.98 14.64
C PRO A 59 5.41 9.33 14.88
N LEU A 60 5.72 8.24 14.17
CA LEU A 60 7.01 7.55 14.24
C LEU A 60 8.04 8.13 13.28
N GLY A 61 7.67 9.03 12.37
CA GLY A 61 8.58 9.59 11.38
C GLY A 61 9.00 8.61 10.29
N ASN A 62 8.13 7.65 9.93
CA ASN A 62 8.42 6.66 8.89
C ASN A 62 8.68 7.30 7.51
N VAL A 63 9.64 6.74 6.80
CA VAL A 63 10.05 7.10 5.43
C VAL A 63 9.17 6.42 4.37
N ILE A 64 7.87 6.75 4.39
CA ILE A 64 6.81 6.07 3.63
C ILE A 64 7.05 6.04 2.10
N PRO A 65 7.45 7.14 1.44
CA PRO A 65 7.78 7.15 0.02
C PRO A 65 8.95 6.23 -0.34
N GLU A 66 9.96 6.10 0.52
CA GLU A 66 11.10 5.21 0.35
C GLU A 66 10.67 3.74 0.46
N PHE A 67 9.79 3.40 1.41
CA PHE A 67 9.21 2.07 1.50
C PHE A 67 8.38 1.71 0.26
N ASN A 68 7.58 2.66 -0.25
CA ASN A 68 6.83 2.45 -1.48
C ASN A 68 7.77 2.27 -2.70
N GLU A 69 8.89 2.99 -2.76
CA GLU A 69 9.89 2.80 -3.81
C GLU A 69 10.53 1.41 -3.74
N ALA A 70 10.93 0.95 -2.55
CA ALA A 70 11.53 -0.37 -2.35
C ALA A 70 10.58 -1.49 -2.79
N VAL A 71 9.30 -1.41 -2.40
CA VAL A 71 8.27 -2.37 -2.83
C VAL A 71 8.04 -2.31 -4.35
N PHE A 72 8.00 -1.11 -4.93
CA PHE A 72 7.82 -0.93 -6.37
C PHE A 72 9.00 -1.50 -7.18
N LYS A 73 10.22 -1.35 -6.67
CA LYS A 73 11.44 -1.90 -7.29
C LYS A 73 11.69 -3.37 -6.98
N GLN A 74 10.88 -3.97 -6.11
CA GLN A 74 11.12 -5.31 -5.56
C GLN A 74 12.50 -5.44 -4.87
N ASP A 75 12.92 -4.37 -4.20
CA ASP A 75 14.21 -4.22 -3.52
C ASP A 75 13.96 -4.04 -2.01
N TRP A 76 13.39 -5.07 -1.39
CA TRP A 76 12.99 -5.10 0.02
C TRP A 76 13.23 -6.47 0.66
#